data_AF-A0A2D5S8A3-F1
#
_entry.id   AF-A0A2D5S8A3-F1
#
_cell.length_a   1.000
_cell.length_b   1.000
_cell.length_c   1.000
_cell.angle_alpha   90.00
_cell.angle_beta   90.00
_cell.angle_gamma   90.00
#
_symmetry.space_group_name_H-M   'P 1'
#
loop_
_entity.id
_entity.type
_entity.pdbx_description
1 polymer ?
#
loop_
_entity_poly.entity_id
_entity_poly.type
_entity_poly.pdbx_seq_one_letter_code
_entity_poly.pdbx_strand_id
1 'polypeptide(L)'
;MNLSWRVHETATVLHVAAAIARDLPLSDPRIAHALETLVKALQDEINQIRIPNEDAWNALCAHACHLADAPQLVRAALPITDQSEARRQQERMIQLITKLGEETRRVLPGLGDELRHRSRPLREQWDARGPGLLHSLRSTTDHRLYLAHASVFVVHPILGGNGAVDPVRAALRIEALLTNTVPGLPEVVRLGWLLGQLACHQMLNAPIGQPACQRNCAVELAMVPATLAAAETVELAVCNAQTVRQAITAWQHGPSDEDASVADDKAHQLWKWWQSLKASTPWDCAVVELSERL
;
A
#
# COMPACT_ATOMS: atom_id res chain seq x y z
N MET A 1 17.44 -9.53 -5.51
CA MET A 1 16.28 -9.60 -4.59
C MET A 1 15.36 -10.72 -5.05
N ASN A 2 14.83 -11.52 -4.12
CA ASN A 2 13.90 -12.60 -4.42
C ASN A 2 12.47 -12.20 -4.00
N LEU A 3 11.50 -12.29 -4.89
CA LEU A 3 10.08 -11.99 -4.60
C LEU A 3 9.27 -13.28 -4.44
N SER A 4 8.53 -13.40 -3.33
CA SER A 4 7.52 -14.44 -3.19
C SER A 4 6.13 -13.88 -3.51
N TRP A 5 5.55 -14.34 -4.61
CA TRP A 5 4.23 -13.91 -5.07
C TRP A 5 3.14 -14.80 -4.47
N ARG A 6 2.12 -14.21 -3.88
CA ARG A 6 0.98 -14.92 -3.27
C ARG A 6 -0.32 -14.23 -3.63
N VAL A 7 -1.29 -14.99 -4.14
CA VAL A 7 -2.68 -14.53 -4.19
C VAL A 7 -3.28 -14.72 -2.80
N HIS A 8 -4.05 -13.75 -2.31
CA HIS A 8 -4.52 -13.79 -0.92
C HIS A 8 -5.96 -13.32 -0.76
N GLU A 9 -6.87 -14.28 -0.57
CA GLU A 9 -8.31 -14.02 -0.44
C GLU A 9 -8.64 -13.25 0.84
N THR A 10 -8.10 -13.64 2.00
CA THR A 10 -8.32 -12.90 3.25
C THR A 10 -7.80 -11.46 3.18
N ALA A 11 -6.69 -11.24 2.45
CA ALA A 11 -6.16 -9.90 2.27
C ALA A 11 -7.07 -9.08 1.35
N THR A 12 -7.67 -9.73 0.33
CA THR A 12 -8.71 -9.11 -0.50
C THR A 12 -9.92 -8.70 0.32
N VAL A 13 -10.42 -9.56 1.21
CA VAL A 13 -11.58 -9.26 2.07
C VAL A 13 -11.35 -7.98 2.86
N LEU A 14 -10.21 -7.87 3.55
CA LEU A 14 -9.93 -6.67 4.36
C LEU A 14 -9.52 -5.46 3.53
N HIS A 15 -8.88 -5.66 2.39
CA HIS A 15 -8.58 -4.58 1.44
C HIS A 15 -9.86 -3.92 0.93
N VAL A 16 -10.85 -4.73 0.51
CA VAL A 16 -12.17 -4.25 0.08
C VAL A 16 -12.91 -3.60 1.25
N ALA A 17 -12.95 -4.25 2.42
CA ALA A 17 -13.62 -3.70 3.60
C ALA A 17 -13.02 -2.34 4.02
N ALA A 18 -11.70 -2.21 4.01
CA ALA A 18 -11.01 -0.97 4.34
C ALA A 18 -11.25 0.12 3.28
N ALA A 19 -11.42 -0.25 2.01
CA ALA A 19 -11.77 0.69 0.95
C ALA A 19 -13.18 1.25 1.14
N ILE A 20 -14.15 0.39 1.49
CA ILE A 20 -15.53 0.80 1.81
C ILE A 20 -15.58 1.66 3.07
N ALA A 21 -14.86 1.27 4.12
CA ALA A 21 -14.84 2.01 5.39
C ALA A 21 -14.29 3.43 5.27
N ARG A 22 -13.43 3.67 4.27
CA ARG A 22 -12.82 4.96 3.94
C ARG A 22 -13.56 5.73 2.85
N ASP A 23 -14.70 5.22 2.40
CA ASP A 23 -15.50 5.80 1.32
C ASP A 23 -14.69 6.09 0.04
N LEU A 24 -13.77 5.16 -0.29
CA LEU A 24 -12.95 5.29 -1.49
C LEU A 24 -13.76 4.95 -2.75
N PRO A 25 -13.45 5.56 -3.90
CA PRO A 25 -14.17 5.30 -5.15
C PRO A 25 -13.92 3.88 -5.64
N LEU A 26 -14.92 3.01 -5.51
CA LEU A 26 -14.83 1.61 -5.91
C LEU A 26 -15.23 1.41 -7.38
N SER A 27 -14.50 0.55 -8.09
CA SER A 27 -14.78 0.20 -9.48
C SER A 27 -16.04 -0.67 -9.66
N ASP A 28 -16.45 -1.44 -8.64
CA ASP A 28 -17.65 -2.26 -8.66
C ASP A 28 -18.60 -1.91 -7.49
N PRO A 29 -19.70 -1.18 -7.75
CA PRO A 29 -20.64 -0.77 -6.71
C PRO A 29 -21.42 -1.95 -6.11
N ARG A 30 -21.49 -3.10 -6.78
CA ARG A 30 -22.20 -4.29 -6.28
C ARG A 30 -21.51 -4.88 -5.07
N ILE A 31 -20.18 -4.86 -5.07
CA ILE A 31 -19.35 -5.33 -3.96
C ILE A 31 -19.51 -4.38 -2.76
N ALA A 32 -19.48 -3.07 -3.01
CA ALA A 32 -19.73 -2.05 -2.00
C ALA A 32 -21.07 -2.29 -1.31
N HIS A 33 -22.15 -2.38 -2.09
CA HIS A 33 -23.51 -2.57 -1.58
C HIS A 33 -23.68 -3.86 -0.78
N ALA A 34 -23.07 -4.96 -1.23
CA ALA A 34 -23.17 -6.25 -0.54
C ALA A 34 -22.47 -6.27 0.83
N LEU A 35 -21.39 -5.49 0.98
CA LEU A 35 -20.54 -5.52 2.18
C LEU A 35 -20.79 -4.34 3.12
N GLU A 36 -21.42 -3.26 2.66
CA GLU A 36 -21.60 -1.99 3.38
C GLU A 36 -22.08 -2.17 4.83
N THR A 37 -23.14 -2.96 5.04
CA THR A 37 -23.70 -3.17 6.38
C THR A 37 -22.71 -3.88 7.32
N LEU A 38 -21.98 -4.88 6.82
CA LEU A 38 -20.98 -5.61 7.60
C LEU A 38 -19.75 -4.75 7.89
N VAL A 39 -19.31 -3.97 6.90
CA VAL A 39 -18.18 -3.04 7.05
C VAL A 39 -18.52 -1.97 8.08
N LYS A 40 -19.72 -1.40 8.04
CA LYS A 40 -20.18 -0.41 9.02
C LYS A 40 -20.23 -0.99 10.44
N ALA A 41 -20.75 -2.20 10.61
CA ALA A 41 -20.76 -2.86 11.91
C ALA A 41 -19.33 -3.12 12.43
N LEU A 42 -18.39 -3.52 11.56
CA LEU A 42 -16.99 -3.70 11.94
C LEU A 42 -16.31 -2.36 12.27
N GLN A 43 -16.61 -1.31 11.50
CA GLN A 43 -16.15 0.05 11.75
C GLN A 43 -16.60 0.54 13.14
N ASP A 44 -17.86 0.31 13.51
CA ASP A 44 -18.40 0.68 14.82
C ASP A 44 -17.69 -0.04 15.97
N GLU A 45 -17.31 -1.31 15.78
CA GLU A 45 -16.51 -2.05 16.75
C GLU A 45 -15.05 -1.52 16.81
N ILE A 46 -14.44 -1.15 15.68
CA ILE A 46 -13.09 -0.56 15.63
C ILE A 46 -13.06 0.81 16.32
N ASN A 47 -14.09 1.63 16.13
CA ASN A 47 -14.20 2.96 16.74
C ASN A 47 -14.26 2.93 18.28
N GLN A 48 -14.60 1.78 18.86
CA GLN A 48 -14.60 1.58 20.31
C GLN A 48 -13.20 1.24 20.86
N ILE A 49 -12.20 0.97 20.01
CA ILE A 49 -10.82 0.70 20.42
C ILE A 49 -10.06 2.02 20.58
N ARG A 50 -9.05 2.04 21.47
CA ARG A 50 -8.19 3.21 21.72
C ARG A 50 -7.07 3.41 20.69
N ILE A 51 -7.29 3.03 19.43
CA ILE A 51 -6.33 3.28 18.34
C ILE A 51 -7.01 4.11 17.25
N PRO A 52 -6.26 4.98 16.53
CA PRO A 52 -6.79 5.67 15.37
C PRO A 52 -7.37 4.69 14.35
N ASN A 53 -8.50 5.05 13.74
CA ASN A 53 -9.23 4.15 12.86
C ASN A 53 -8.39 3.70 11.64
N GLU A 54 -7.62 4.64 11.06
CA GLU A 54 -6.74 4.33 9.94
C GLU A 54 -5.65 3.32 10.31
N ASP A 55 -5.06 3.47 11.50
CA ASP A 55 -4.05 2.55 12.02
C ASP A 55 -4.64 1.16 12.22
N ALA A 56 -5.88 1.06 12.71
CA ALA A 56 -6.59 -0.21 12.87
C ALA A 56 -6.78 -0.93 11.54
N TRP A 57 -7.28 -0.24 10.51
CA TRP A 57 -7.46 -0.82 9.18
C TRP A 57 -6.14 -1.20 8.52
N ASN A 58 -5.11 -0.36 8.67
CA ASN A 58 -3.78 -0.64 8.15
C ASN A 58 -3.18 -1.89 8.82
N ALA A 59 -3.32 -2.02 10.14
CA ALA A 59 -2.90 -3.19 10.89
C ALA A 59 -3.67 -4.45 10.45
N LEU A 60 -4.99 -4.37 10.35
CA LEU A 60 -5.82 -5.48 9.87
C LEU A 60 -5.38 -5.94 8.47
N CYS A 61 -5.26 -5.02 7.51
CA CYS A 61 -4.84 -5.35 6.15
C CYS A 61 -3.43 -5.95 6.09
N ALA A 62 -2.48 -5.40 6.85
CA ALA A 62 -1.11 -5.90 6.92
C ALA A 62 -1.07 -7.33 7.50
N HIS A 63 -1.74 -7.57 8.62
CA HIS A 63 -1.79 -8.89 9.25
C HIS A 63 -2.55 -9.93 8.41
N ALA A 64 -3.58 -9.51 7.66
CA ALA A 64 -4.35 -10.38 6.79
C ALA A 64 -3.57 -10.97 5.62
N CYS A 65 -2.39 -10.41 5.29
CA CYS A 65 -1.48 -11.01 4.32
C CYS A 65 -0.80 -12.27 4.87
N HIS A 66 -0.75 -12.45 6.19
CA HIS A 66 -0.03 -13.54 6.84
C HIS A 66 -0.92 -14.45 7.68
N LEU A 67 -2.09 -13.96 8.09
CA LEU A 67 -3.03 -14.66 8.95
C LEU A 67 -4.38 -14.78 8.23
N ALA A 68 -4.72 -16.01 7.85
CA ALA A 68 -6.02 -16.32 7.26
C ALA A 68 -7.12 -16.55 8.31
N ASP A 69 -6.74 -16.94 9.53
CA ASP A 69 -7.65 -17.21 10.64
C ASP A 69 -8.08 -15.92 11.34
N ALA A 70 -9.38 -15.64 11.37
CA ALA A 70 -9.94 -14.42 11.94
C ALA A 70 -9.61 -14.23 13.43
N PRO A 71 -9.71 -15.25 14.32
CA PRO A 71 -9.24 -15.15 15.70
C PRO A 71 -7.78 -14.73 15.84
N GLN A 72 -6.86 -15.34 15.09
CA GLN A 72 -5.44 -14.96 15.11
C GLN A 72 -5.21 -13.55 14.57
N LEU A 73 -5.87 -13.21 13.48
CA LEU A 73 -5.81 -11.89 12.84
C LEU A 73 -6.21 -10.77 13.81
N VAL A 74 -7.38 -10.87 14.43
CA VAL A 74 -7.89 -9.84 15.35
C VAL A 74 -6.95 -9.66 16.54
N ARG A 75 -6.49 -10.76 17.15
CA ARG A 75 -5.53 -10.69 18.28
C ARG A 75 -4.22 -10.04 17.91
N ALA A 76 -3.73 -10.30 16.71
CA ALA A 76 -2.43 -9.83 16.28
C ALA A 76 -2.47 -8.36 15.80
N ALA A 77 -3.57 -7.96 15.16
CA ALA A 77 -3.72 -6.64 14.56
C ALA A 77 -4.22 -5.57 15.54
N LEU A 78 -5.04 -5.95 16.52
CA LEU A 78 -5.76 -5.00 17.37
C LEU A 78 -5.36 -5.19 18.84
N PRO A 79 -4.93 -4.12 19.54
CA PRO A 79 -4.50 -4.19 20.95
C PRO A 79 -5.71 -4.20 21.88
N ILE A 80 -6.49 -5.29 21.84
CA ILE A 80 -7.67 -5.50 22.69
C ILE A 80 -7.21 -6.12 24.02
N THR A 81 -7.59 -5.52 25.15
CA THR A 81 -7.20 -5.98 26.49
C THR A 81 -8.00 -7.20 26.94
N ASP A 82 -7.51 -7.98 27.92
CA ASP A 82 -8.14 -9.25 28.33
C ASP A 82 -9.31 -9.10 29.33
N GLN A 83 -10.06 -8.00 29.26
CA GLN A 83 -11.23 -7.76 30.11
C GLN A 83 -12.50 -8.36 29.49
N SER A 84 -13.51 -8.71 30.31
CA SER A 84 -14.73 -9.40 29.85
C SER A 84 -15.50 -8.66 28.73
N GLU A 85 -15.50 -7.33 28.72
CA GLU A 85 -16.11 -6.53 27.66
C GLU A 85 -15.29 -6.56 26.37
N ALA A 86 -13.97 -6.44 26.50
CA ALA A 86 -13.03 -6.50 25.40
C ALA A 86 -13.01 -7.90 24.74
N ARG A 87 -13.19 -8.98 25.50
CA ARG A 87 -13.41 -10.34 24.96
C ARG A 87 -14.66 -10.43 24.10
N ARG A 88 -15.79 -9.86 24.56
CA ARG A 88 -17.04 -9.82 23.78
C ARG A 88 -16.88 -9.02 22.49
N GLN A 89 -16.23 -7.86 22.56
CA GLN A 89 -15.89 -7.04 21.40
C GLN A 89 -15.03 -7.84 20.40
N GLN A 90 -14.01 -8.52 20.88
CA GLN A 90 -13.15 -9.38 20.05
C GLN A 90 -13.94 -10.50 19.36
N GLU A 91 -14.83 -11.19 20.08
CA GLU A 91 -15.71 -12.22 19.50
C GLU A 91 -16.62 -11.65 18.41
N ARG A 92 -17.20 -10.46 18.61
CA ARG A 92 -18.01 -9.77 17.59
C ARG A 92 -17.19 -9.45 16.35
N MET A 93 -15.99 -8.89 16.50
CA MET A 93 -15.10 -8.59 15.37
C MET A 93 -14.72 -9.85 14.59
N ILE A 94 -14.40 -10.94 15.28
CA ILE A 94 -14.10 -12.24 14.65
C ILE A 94 -15.28 -12.69 13.80
N GLN A 95 -16.50 -12.67 14.36
CA GLN A 95 -17.71 -13.04 13.63
C GLN A 95 -17.96 -12.15 12.41
N LEU A 96 -17.75 -10.83 12.53
CA LEU A 96 -17.91 -9.89 11.42
C LEU A 96 -16.90 -10.15 10.30
N ILE A 97 -15.62 -10.38 10.63
CA ILE A 97 -14.59 -10.70 9.63
C ILE A 97 -14.88 -12.04 8.94
N THR A 98 -15.33 -13.05 9.68
CA THR A 98 -15.74 -14.33 9.08
C THR A 98 -16.90 -14.14 8.10
N LYS A 99 -17.95 -13.40 8.48
CA LYS A 99 -19.08 -13.08 7.61
C LYS A 99 -18.67 -12.26 6.38
N LEU A 100 -17.77 -11.29 6.54
CA LEU A 100 -17.20 -10.55 5.42
C LEU A 100 -16.51 -11.49 4.42
N GLY A 101 -15.77 -12.49 4.92
CA GLY A 101 -15.14 -13.50 4.06
C GLY A 101 -16.13 -14.41 3.33
N GLU A 102 -17.26 -14.74 3.96
CA GLU A 102 -18.35 -15.49 3.34
C GLU A 102 -19.04 -14.69 2.25
N GLU A 103 -19.46 -13.45 2.54
CA GLU A 103 -20.14 -12.59 1.57
C GLU A 103 -19.20 -12.18 0.43
N THR A 104 -17.91 -11.92 0.70
CA THR A 104 -16.92 -11.62 -0.35
C THR A 104 -16.80 -12.80 -1.33
N ARG A 105 -16.73 -14.04 -0.84
CA ARG A 105 -16.70 -15.24 -1.71
C ARG A 105 -17.98 -15.42 -2.52
N ARG A 106 -19.12 -14.96 -1.98
CA ARG A 106 -20.40 -14.99 -2.67
C ARG A 106 -20.46 -13.98 -3.83
N VAL A 107 -19.94 -12.77 -3.63
CA VAL A 107 -19.94 -11.72 -4.67
C VAL A 107 -18.77 -11.83 -5.65
N LEU A 108 -17.65 -12.44 -5.24
CA LEU A 108 -16.46 -12.72 -6.05
C LEU A 108 -16.22 -14.24 -6.13
N PRO A 109 -17.09 -15.01 -6.79
CA PRO A 109 -16.89 -16.44 -6.95
C PRO A 109 -15.63 -16.73 -7.78
N GLY A 110 -14.80 -17.68 -7.33
CA GLY A 110 -13.57 -18.06 -8.04
C GLY A 110 -12.42 -17.05 -7.90
N LEU A 111 -12.48 -16.14 -6.92
CA LEU A 111 -11.48 -15.09 -6.68
C LEU A 111 -10.03 -15.61 -6.73
N GLY A 112 -9.73 -16.73 -6.07
CA GLY A 112 -8.37 -17.28 -6.03
C GLY A 112 -7.83 -17.64 -7.43
N ASP A 113 -8.67 -18.23 -8.30
CA ASP A 113 -8.29 -18.52 -9.68
C ASP A 113 -8.15 -17.25 -10.51
N GLU A 114 -9.09 -16.32 -10.36
CA GLU A 114 -9.03 -15.04 -11.05
C GLU A 114 -7.75 -14.26 -10.73
N LEU A 115 -7.39 -14.14 -9.45
CA LEU A 115 -6.16 -13.48 -9.01
C LEU A 115 -4.91 -14.18 -9.55
N ARG A 116 -4.91 -15.52 -9.63
CA ARG A 116 -3.79 -16.25 -10.24
C ARG A 116 -3.60 -15.84 -11.68
N HIS A 117 -4.67 -15.75 -12.46
CA HIS A 117 -4.61 -15.31 -13.87
C HIS A 117 -4.17 -13.84 -13.97
N ARG A 118 -4.78 -12.95 -13.17
CA ARG A 118 -4.50 -11.50 -13.18
C ARG A 118 -3.10 -11.14 -12.70
N SER A 119 -2.48 -11.95 -11.84
CA SER A 119 -1.12 -11.69 -11.34
C SER A 119 -0.02 -11.93 -12.38
N ARG A 120 -0.28 -12.72 -13.43
CA ARG A 120 0.74 -13.15 -14.41
C ARG A 120 1.34 -11.98 -15.19
N PRO A 121 0.57 -11.06 -15.79
CA PRO A 121 1.15 -9.96 -16.55
C PRO A 121 2.08 -9.08 -15.73
N LEU A 122 1.69 -8.73 -14.50
CA LEU A 122 2.54 -7.94 -13.59
C LEU A 122 3.84 -8.66 -13.26
N ARG A 123 3.77 -9.98 -12.99
CA ARG A 123 4.95 -10.80 -12.71
C ARG A 123 5.89 -10.90 -13.92
N GLU A 124 5.34 -11.11 -15.11
CA GLU A 124 6.12 -11.17 -16.35
C GLU A 124 6.81 -9.83 -16.66
N GLN A 125 6.10 -8.71 -16.49
CA GLN A 125 6.70 -7.37 -16.62
C GLN A 125 7.78 -7.13 -15.57
N TRP A 126 7.55 -7.59 -14.34
CA TRP A 126 8.54 -7.50 -13.28
C TRP A 126 9.79 -8.32 -13.60
N ASP A 127 9.65 -9.57 -14.03
CA ASP A 127 10.79 -10.42 -14.37
C ASP A 127 11.60 -9.83 -15.55
N ALA A 128 10.94 -9.12 -16.47
CA ALA A 128 11.59 -8.48 -17.62
C ALA A 128 12.39 -7.21 -17.26
N ARG A 129 11.87 -6.33 -16.38
CA ARG A 129 12.45 -4.98 -16.15
C ARG A 129 12.69 -4.63 -14.68
N GLY A 130 12.04 -5.31 -13.75
CA GLY A 130 12.10 -5.05 -12.30
C GLY A 130 13.51 -5.07 -11.70
N PRO A 131 14.37 -6.08 -12.01
CA PRO A 131 15.75 -6.09 -11.53
C PRO A 131 16.56 -4.86 -11.96
N GLY A 132 16.38 -4.41 -13.22
CA GLY A 132 17.02 -3.20 -13.74
C GLY A 132 16.50 -1.94 -13.06
N LEU A 133 15.18 -1.85 -12.86
CA LEU A 133 14.55 -0.74 -12.14
C LEU A 133 15.13 -0.60 -10.73
N LEU A 134 15.24 -1.69 -9.97
CA LEU A 134 15.79 -1.64 -8.61
C LEU A 134 17.28 -1.34 -8.57
N HIS A 135 18.04 -1.82 -9.56
CA HIS A 135 19.44 -1.45 -9.71
C HIS A 135 19.58 0.05 -9.92
N SER A 136 18.79 0.62 -10.85
CA SER A 136 18.79 2.06 -11.11
C SER A 136 18.33 2.84 -9.88
N LEU A 137 17.27 2.39 -9.20
CA LEU A 137 16.75 3.04 -7.99
C LEU A 137 17.86 3.20 -6.94
N ARG A 138 18.63 2.15 -6.68
CA ARG A 138 19.78 2.18 -5.76
C ARG A 138 20.87 3.15 -6.20
N SER A 139 21.16 3.22 -7.50
CA SER A 139 22.17 4.14 -8.03
C SER A 139 21.76 5.60 -7.92
N THR A 140 20.45 5.87 -8.04
CA THR A 140 19.88 7.22 -8.00
C THR A 140 19.66 7.74 -6.58
N THR A 141 19.63 6.85 -5.58
CA THR A 141 19.29 7.19 -4.19
C THR A 141 20.42 6.84 -3.23
N ASP A 142 20.45 5.61 -2.71
CA ASP A 142 21.50 5.09 -1.84
C ASP A 142 21.72 3.59 -2.12
N HIS A 143 22.98 3.17 -2.25
CA HIS A 143 23.36 1.77 -2.39
C HIS A 143 22.84 0.86 -1.26
N ARG A 144 22.57 1.41 -0.06
CA ARG A 144 21.98 0.73 1.09
C ARG A 144 20.49 0.39 0.91
N LEU A 145 19.80 0.96 -0.08
CA LEU A 145 18.40 0.63 -0.42
C LEU A 145 18.30 -0.77 -1.05
N TYR A 146 18.51 -1.78 -0.23
CA TYR A 146 18.57 -3.16 -0.65
C TYR A 146 17.65 -4.03 0.22
N LEU A 147 16.78 -4.77 -0.46
CA LEU A 147 16.00 -5.86 0.13
C LEU A 147 16.51 -7.19 -0.39
N ALA A 148 16.81 -8.11 0.51
CA ALA A 148 17.16 -9.48 0.13
C ALA A 148 15.92 -10.23 -0.40
N HIS A 149 14.80 -10.08 0.32
CA HIS A 149 13.54 -10.76 0.05
C HIS A 149 12.36 -9.82 0.33
N ALA A 150 11.28 -9.97 -0.46
CA ALA A 150 9.99 -9.38 -0.14
C ALA A 150 8.84 -10.32 -0.53
N SER A 151 7.74 -10.26 0.22
CA SER A 151 6.50 -10.95 -0.12
C SER A 151 5.55 -10.00 -0.85
N VAL A 152 5.03 -10.41 -2.00
CA VAL A 152 4.07 -9.66 -2.81
C VAL A 152 2.71 -10.35 -2.73
N PHE A 153 1.77 -9.71 -2.05
CA PHE A 153 0.40 -10.16 -1.89
C PHE A 153 -0.49 -9.49 -2.93
N VAL A 154 -1.04 -10.29 -3.82
CA VAL A 154 -1.89 -9.83 -4.92
C VAL A 154 -3.35 -9.93 -4.49
N VAL A 155 -4.07 -8.81 -4.60
CA VAL A 155 -5.47 -8.66 -4.16
C VAL A 155 -6.39 -8.20 -5.29
N HIS A 156 -7.71 -8.31 -5.10
CA HIS A 156 -8.70 -7.91 -6.09
C HIS A 156 -8.62 -6.41 -6.40
N PRO A 157 -8.66 -5.99 -7.69
CA PRO A 157 -8.45 -4.61 -8.09
C PRO A 157 -9.71 -3.74 -7.92
N ILE A 158 -10.16 -3.53 -6.68
CA ILE A 158 -11.39 -2.76 -6.42
C ILE A 158 -11.18 -1.24 -6.56
N LEU A 159 -9.95 -0.74 -6.36
CA LEU A 159 -9.58 0.67 -6.39
C LEU A 159 -8.85 1.12 -7.66
N GLY A 160 -8.67 0.23 -8.64
CA GLY A 160 -8.02 0.60 -9.89
C GLY A 160 -6.50 0.77 -9.80
N GLY A 161 -5.84 -0.02 -8.95
CA GLY A 161 -4.38 -0.14 -8.88
C GLY A 161 -3.77 0.17 -7.50
N ASN A 162 -4.54 0.11 -6.42
CA ASN A 162 -4.01 0.46 -5.11
C ASN A 162 -2.94 -0.53 -4.60
N GLY A 163 -2.10 -0.08 -3.67
CA GLY A 163 -1.11 -0.91 -2.99
C GLY A 163 -0.61 -0.27 -1.70
N ALA A 164 0.00 -1.07 -0.84
CA ALA A 164 0.59 -0.58 0.40
C ALA A 164 1.67 -1.53 0.92
N VAL A 165 2.55 -1.02 1.77
CA VAL A 165 3.67 -1.77 2.34
C VAL A 165 3.40 -2.17 3.80
N ASP A 166 3.95 -3.31 4.21
CA ASP A 166 4.19 -3.70 5.60
C ASP A 166 5.71 -3.85 5.79
N PRO A 167 6.39 -2.77 6.22
CA PRO A 167 7.83 -2.79 6.43
C PRO A 167 8.29 -3.78 7.51
N VAL A 168 7.45 -4.06 8.51
CA VAL A 168 7.80 -4.95 9.63
C VAL A 168 8.02 -6.38 9.13
N ARG A 169 7.24 -6.81 8.13
CA ARG A 169 7.29 -8.18 7.57
C ARG A 169 7.94 -8.26 6.20
N ALA A 170 8.54 -7.17 5.72
CA ALA A 170 9.07 -7.04 4.36
C ALA A 170 8.06 -7.51 3.31
N ALA A 171 6.83 -7.04 3.44
CA ALA A 171 5.70 -7.46 2.61
C ALA A 171 5.01 -6.25 1.98
N LEU A 172 4.36 -6.46 0.85
CA LEU A 172 3.49 -5.46 0.24
C LEU A 172 2.24 -6.11 -0.31
N ARG A 173 1.16 -5.33 -0.38
CA ARG A 173 -0.05 -5.66 -1.13
C ARG A 173 -0.15 -4.79 -2.37
N ILE A 174 -0.64 -5.37 -3.47
CA ILE A 174 -0.90 -4.65 -4.72
C ILE A 174 -2.10 -5.25 -5.45
N GLU A 175 -2.91 -4.41 -6.06
CA GLU A 175 -4.07 -4.81 -6.83
C GLU A 175 -3.70 -5.46 -8.18
N ALA A 176 -4.40 -6.55 -8.50
CA ALA A 176 -4.15 -7.36 -9.70
C ALA A 176 -4.78 -6.76 -10.97
N LEU A 177 -4.22 -5.65 -11.45
CA LEU A 177 -4.69 -5.04 -12.70
C LEU A 177 -4.19 -5.79 -13.94
N LEU A 178 -5.07 -5.91 -14.94
CA LEU A 178 -4.73 -6.45 -16.26
C LEU A 178 -4.20 -5.38 -17.22
N THR A 179 -4.51 -4.12 -16.93
CA THR A 179 -4.17 -2.96 -17.75
C THR A 179 -3.78 -1.80 -16.85
N ASN A 180 -2.84 -0.97 -17.31
CA ASN A 180 -2.43 0.22 -16.59
C ASN A 180 -3.58 1.25 -16.58
N THR A 181 -4.02 1.68 -15.40
CA THR A 181 -5.08 2.71 -15.27
C THR A 181 -4.62 4.06 -15.82
N VAL A 182 -3.34 4.39 -15.62
CA VAL A 182 -2.70 5.59 -16.16
C VAL A 182 -1.66 5.14 -17.20
N PRO A 183 -1.82 5.47 -18.50
CA PRO A 183 -0.94 4.95 -19.56
C PRO A 183 0.56 5.22 -19.35
N GLY A 184 0.92 6.34 -18.72
CA GLY A 184 2.30 6.72 -18.43
C GLY A 184 2.87 6.17 -17.11
N LEU A 185 2.07 5.42 -16.34
CA LEU A 185 2.47 4.85 -15.05
C LEU A 185 2.11 3.36 -15.00
N PRO A 186 2.97 2.49 -15.55
CA PRO A 186 2.72 1.06 -15.50
C PRO A 186 2.70 0.48 -14.08
N GLU A 187 1.93 -0.58 -13.88
CA GLU A 187 1.82 -1.27 -12.58
C GLU A 187 3.15 -1.82 -12.06
N VAL A 188 4.04 -2.23 -12.98
CA VAL A 188 5.40 -2.66 -12.63
C VAL A 188 6.23 -1.53 -11.99
N VAL A 189 5.96 -0.27 -12.36
CA VAL A 189 6.59 0.91 -11.74
C VAL A 189 6.02 1.14 -10.34
N ARG A 190 4.69 1.01 -10.15
CA ARG A 190 4.07 1.06 -8.83
C ARG A 190 4.63 -0.02 -7.90
N LEU A 191 4.83 -1.24 -8.41
CA LEU A 191 5.50 -2.31 -7.65
C LEU A 191 6.93 -1.92 -7.27
N GLY A 192 7.70 -1.33 -8.19
CA GLY A 192 9.03 -0.78 -7.92
C GLY A 192 9.01 0.29 -6.80
N TRP A 193 8.01 1.17 -6.81
CA TRP A 193 7.81 2.20 -5.79
C TRP A 193 7.51 1.59 -4.42
N LEU A 194 6.59 0.63 -4.32
CA LEU A 194 6.30 -0.08 -3.06
C LEU A 194 7.52 -0.84 -2.52
N LEU A 195 8.29 -1.49 -3.38
CA LEU A 195 9.54 -2.16 -3.00
C LEU A 195 10.62 -1.16 -2.55
N GLY A 196 10.68 -0.01 -3.21
CA GLY A 196 11.53 1.11 -2.82
C GLY A 196 11.21 1.63 -1.42
N GLN A 197 9.93 1.78 -1.09
CA GLN A 197 9.49 2.15 0.25
C GLN A 197 9.93 1.12 1.30
N LEU A 198 9.72 -0.18 1.05
CA LEU A 198 10.17 -1.25 1.94
C LEU A 198 11.69 -1.17 2.21
N ALA A 199 12.49 -0.97 1.16
CA ALA A 199 13.94 -0.86 1.29
C ALA A 199 14.33 0.39 2.07
N CYS A 200 13.62 1.50 1.84
CA CYS A 200 13.86 2.77 2.53
C CYS A 200 13.52 2.67 4.01
N HIS A 201 12.39 2.07 4.37
CA HIS A 201 12.06 1.79 5.76
C HIS A 201 13.11 0.91 6.45
N GLN A 202 13.60 -0.13 5.78
CA GLN A 202 14.65 -0.98 6.34
C GLN A 202 15.98 -0.24 6.51
N MET A 203 16.32 0.65 5.59
CA MET A 203 17.53 1.49 5.67
C MET A 203 17.44 2.51 6.80
N LEU A 204 16.28 3.15 6.97
CA LEU A 204 16.02 4.19 7.98
C LEU A 204 15.81 3.65 9.39
N ASN A 205 16.16 2.39 9.68
CA ASN A 205 15.98 1.68 10.96
C ASN A 205 16.73 2.28 12.19
N ALA A 206 16.93 3.60 12.25
CA ALA A 206 17.35 4.35 13.43
C ALA A 206 16.14 5.07 14.07
N PRO A 207 16.13 5.28 15.41
CA PRO A 207 15.11 6.07 16.09
C PRO A 207 15.29 7.54 15.70
N ILE A 208 14.72 7.94 14.57
CA ILE A 208 14.55 9.35 14.23
C ILE A 208 13.39 9.84 15.10
N GLY A 209 13.58 10.92 15.86
CA GLY A 209 12.62 11.46 16.84
C GLY A 209 11.30 12.00 16.26
N GLN A 210 10.89 11.55 15.08
CA GLN A 210 9.65 11.92 14.40
C GLN A 210 8.57 10.85 14.59
N PRO A 211 7.28 11.22 14.65
CA PRO A 211 6.16 10.27 14.65
C PRO A 211 6.20 9.34 13.42
N ALA A 212 5.84 8.08 13.61
CA ALA A 212 5.90 7.05 12.55
C ALA A 212 5.07 7.42 11.30
N CYS A 213 3.93 8.11 11.46
CA CYS A 213 3.06 8.54 10.36
C CYS A 213 3.76 9.55 9.43
N GLN A 214 4.37 10.60 9.99
CA GLN A 214 5.08 11.63 9.21
C GLN A 214 6.26 11.03 8.45
N ARG A 215 7.02 10.15 9.10
CA ARG A 215 8.12 9.41 8.46
C ARG A 215 7.62 8.54 7.31
N ASN A 216 6.53 7.80 7.51
CA ASN A 216 5.99 6.92 6.48
C ASN A 216 5.50 7.71 5.27
N CYS A 217 4.81 8.83 5.49
CA CYS A 217 4.39 9.73 4.43
C CYS A 217 5.59 10.30 3.65
N ALA A 218 6.65 10.72 4.35
CA ALA A 218 7.86 11.23 3.71
C ALA A 218 8.59 10.16 2.88
N VAL A 219 8.69 8.92 3.37
CA VAL A 219 9.26 7.80 2.58
C VAL A 219 8.42 7.55 1.34
N GLU A 220 7.11 7.44 1.51
CA GLU A 220 6.17 7.19 0.42
C GLU A 220 6.33 8.23 -0.70
N LEU A 221 6.33 9.51 -0.34
CA LEU A 221 6.49 10.64 -1.27
C LEU A 221 7.89 10.69 -1.87
N ALA A 222 8.96 10.58 -1.06
CA ALA A 222 10.34 10.63 -1.54
C ALA A 222 10.61 9.56 -2.60
N MET A 223 10.02 8.37 -2.43
CA MET A 223 10.22 7.27 -3.37
C MET A 223 9.51 7.47 -4.72
N VAL A 224 8.55 8.41 -4.87
CA VAL A 224 7.85 8.64 -6.15
C VAL A 224 8.81 9.11 -7.25
N PRO A 225 9.45 10.30 -7.16
CA PRO A 225 10.33 10.77 -8.23
C PRO A 225 11.57 9.90 -8.39
N ALA A 226 12.09 9.32 -7.30
CA ALA A 226 13.19 8.36 -7.35
C ALA A 226 12.84 7.11 -8.17
N THR A 227 11.64 6.56 -7.99
CA THR A 227 11.17 5.41 -8.77
C THR A 227 10.92 5.79 -10.22
N LEU A 228 10.36 6.96 -10.49
CA LEU A 228 10.13 7.42 -11.87
C LEU A 228 11.46 7.65 -12.61
N ALA A 229 12.46 8.23 -11.95
CA ALA A 229 13.81 8.37 -12.51
C ALA A 229 14.44 7.02 -12.79
N ALA A 230 14.27 6.04 -11.89
CA ALA A 230 14.75 4.68 -12.10
C ALA A 230 13.97 3.93 -13.20
N ALA A 231 12.68 4.20 -13.36
CA ALA A 231 11.85 3.62 -14.40
C ALA A 231 12.21 4.16 -15.79
N GLU A 232 12.64 5.42 -15.87
CA GLU A 232 13.10 6.04 -17.10
C GLU A 232 14.35 5.35 -17.67
N THR A 233 15.29 4.95 -16.83
CA THR A 233 16.51 4.25 -17.29
C THR A 233 16.24 2.85 -17.87
N VAL A 234 15.08 2.26 -17.53
CA VAL A 234 14.63 0.97 -18.07
C VAL A 234 13.43 1.10 -19.02
N GLU A 235 13.17 2.32 -19.51
CA GLU A 235 12.16 2.65 -20.53
C GLU A 235 10.71 2.29 -20.11
N LEU A 236 10.42 2.31 -18.81
CA LEU A 236 9.08 2.01 -18.27
C LEU A 236 8.20 3.25 -18.07
N ALA A 237 8.79 4.40 -17.77
CA ALA A 237 8.09 5.66 -17.55
C ALA A 237 9.02 6.84 -17.86
N VAL A 238 8.49 8.06 -17.83
CA VAL A 238 9.28 9.30 -17.93
C VAL A 238 9.28 9.98 -16.56
N CYS A 239 10.42 10.56 -16.15
CA CYS A 239 10.50 11.29 -14.88
C CYS A 239 10.36 12.80 -15.11
N ASN A 240 9.15 13.34 -14.90
CA ASN A 240 8.89 14.77 -15.02
C ASN A 240 7.80 15.21 -14.04
N ALA A 241 7.57 16.52 -13.95
CA ALA A 241 6.56 17.09 -13.06
C ALA A 241 5.16 16.51 -13.28
N GLN A 242 4.78 16.24 -14.54
CA GLN A 242 3.47 15.71 -14.88
C GLN A 242 3.30 14.26 -14.40
N THR A 243 4.30 13.40 -14.60
CA THR A 243 4.23 12.00 -14.18
C THR A 243 4.34 11.86 -12.66
N VAL A 244 5.08 12.74 -11.98
CA VAL A 244 5.08 12.84 -10.51
C VAL A 244 3.70 13.19 -9.98
N ARG A 245 3.04 14.20 -10.56
CA ARG A 245 1.67 14.59 -10.20
C ARG A 245 0.69 13.44 -10.43
N GLN A 246 0.74 12.80 -11.59
CA GLN A 246 -0.08 11.63 -11.89
C GLN A 246 0.16 10.49 -10.89
N ALA A 247 1.41 10.26 -10.47
CA ALA A 247 1.73 9.20 -9.52
C ALA A 247 1.17 9.52 -8.13
N ILE A 248 1.29 10.76 -7.64
CA ILE A 248 0.67 11.16 -6.37
C ILE A 248 -0.84 10.96 -6.43
N THR A 249 -1.52 11.47 -7.46
CA THR A 249 -2.97 11.32 -7.61
C THR A 249 -3.41 9.86 -7.73
N ALA A 250 -2.66 9.03 -8.45
CA ALA A 250 -3.07 7.66 -8.75
C ALA A 250 -2.60 6.61 -7.71
N TRP A 251 -1.59 6.92 -6.90
CA TRP A 251 -0.97 5.96 -5.98
C TRP A 251 -1.31 6.29 -4.52
N GLN A 252 -1.53 7.57 -4.18
CA GLN A 252 -1.91 7.97 -2.83
C GLN A 252 -3.43 8.05 -2.74
N HIS A 253 -4.04 7.10 -2.04
CA HIS A 253 -5.46 7.15 -1.71
C HIS A 253 -5.58 7.73 -0.30
N GLY A 254 -5.61 9.06 -0.21
CA GLY A 254 -5.99 9.79 1.00
C GLY A 254 -7.50 9.80 1.21
N PRO A 255 -8.01 10.39 2.30
CA PRO A 255 -9.45 10.62 2.46
C PRO A 255 -10.00 11.33 1.22
N SER A 256 -11.21 10.91 0.81
CA SER A 256 -11.91 11.36 -0.41
C SER A 256 -12.12 12.88 -0.49
N ASP A 257 -11.91 13.59 0.61
CA ASP A 257 -12.02 15.04 0.77
C ASP A 257 -10.73 15.83 0.47
N GLU A 258 -9.61 15.18 0.11
CA GLU A 258 -8.42 15.94 -0.35
C GLU A 258 -8.73 16.62 -1.69
N ASP A 259 -8.99 17.93 -1.64
CA ASP A 259 -9.16 18.80 -2.81
C ASP A 259 -8.05 18.57 -3.84
N ALA A 260 -8.42 18.48 -5.12
CA ALA A 260 -7.45 18.33 -6.21
C ALA A 260 -6.32 19.39 -6.18
N SER A 261 -6.60 20.57 -5.63
CA SER A 261 -5.60 21.63 -5.37
C SER A 261 -4.50 21.19 -4.41
N VAL A 262 -4.82 20.43 -3.36
CA VAL A 262 -3.85 19.94 -2.38
C VAL A 262 -2.91 18.92 -2.99
N ALA A 263 -3.43 18.01 -3.82
CA ALA A 263 -2.61 17.03 -4.53
C ALA A 263 -1.65 17.70 -5.54
N ASP A 264 -2.12 18.74 -6.24
CA ASP A 264 -1.31 19.52 -7.17
C ASP A 264 -0.19 20.30 -6.42
N ASP A 265 -0.50 20.91 -5.27
CA ASP A 265 0.49 21.59 -4.43
C ASP A 265 1.54 20.62 -3.87
N LYS A 266 1.11 19.46 -3.35
CA LYS A 266 2.01 18.39 -2.90
C LYS A 266 2.93 17.92 -4.03
N ALA A 267 2.40 17.72 -5.23
CA ALA A 267 3.19 17.33 -6.40
C ALA A 267 4.22 18.39 -6.80
N HIS A 268 3.82 19.67 -6.77
CA HIS A 268 4.72 20.78 -7.06
C HIS A 268 5.87 20.86 -6.05
N GLN A 269 5.56 20.77 -4.75
CA GLN A 269 6.56 20.79 -3.68
C GLN A 269 7.53 19.60 -3.78
N LEU A 270 6.99 18.39 -4.01
CA LEU A 270 7.80 17.19 -4.17
C LEU A 270 8.74 17.30 -5.37
N TRP A 271 8.25 17.77 -6.51
CA TRP A 271 9.07 17.95 -7.70
C TRP A 271 10.18 19.00 -7.49
N LYS A 272 9.86 20.11 -6.83
CA LYS A 272 10.85 21.15 -6.48
C LYS A 272 11.90 20.61 -5.52
N TRP A 273 11.51 19.83 -4.51
CA TRP A 273 12.44 19.16 -3.61
C TRP A 273 13.37 18.22 -4.39
N TRP A 274 12.81 17.36 -5.23
CA TRP A 274 13.58 16.43 -6.06
C TRP A 274 14.63 17.13 -6.93
N GLN A 275 14.25 18.22 -7.60
CA GLN A 275 15.17 19.01 -8.43
C GLN A 275 16.25 19.75 -7.63
N SER A 276 16.01 20.00 -6.34
CA SER A 276 16.95 20.67 -5.45
C SER A 276 18.01 19.74 -4.86
N LEU A 277 17.81 18.41 -4.96
CA LEU A 277 18.75 17.42 -4.43
C LEU A 277 20.09 17.50 -5.16
N LYS A 278 21.17 17.56 -4.39
CA LYS A 278 22.53 17.44 -4.90
C LYS A 278 22.88 15.96 -4.97
N ALA A 279 23.66 15.56 -5.98
CA ALA A 279 24.13 14.18 -6.13
C ALA A 279 24.90 13.64 -4.90
N SER A 280 25.45 14.52 -4.07
CA SER A 280 26.17 14.17 -2.85
C SER A 280 25.29 14.07 -1.60
N THR A 281 24.01 14.42 -1.67
CA THR A 281 23.12 14.42 -0.49
C THR A 281 22.79 12.97 -0.09
N PRO A 282 23.11 12.54 1.15
CA PRO A 282 22.70 11.22 1.64
C PRO A 282 21.17 11.07 1.61
N TRP A 283 20.68 9.90 1.18
CA TRP A 283 19.24 9.70 0.98
C TRP A 283 18.42 9.81 2.27
N ASP A 284 18.96 9.35 3.40
CA ASP A 284 18.35 9.50 4.72
C ASP A 284 18.17 10.97 5.11
N CYS A 285 19.19 11.81 4.89
CA CYS A 285 19.06 13.26 5.07
C CYS A 285 18.01 13.87 4.13
N ALA A 286 17.98 13.46 2.86
CA ALA A 286 17.02 13.97 1.88
C ALA A 286 15.56 13.66 2.28
N VAL A 287 15.30 12.45 2.79
CA VAL A 287 13.96 12.05 3.26
C VAL A 287 13.54 12.83 4.51
N VAL A 288 14.47 13.09 5.44
CA VAL A 288 14.19 13.93 6.63
C VAL A 288 13.93 15.38 6.23
N GLU A 289 14.70 15.93 5.29
CA GLU A 289 14.45 17.27 4.76
C GLU A 289 13.07 17.38 4.09
N LEU A 290 12.63 16.34 3.39
CA LEU A 290 11.28 16.30 2.82
C LEU A 290 10.21 16.27 3.92
N SER A 291 10.41 15.50 4.98
CA SER A 291 9.43 15.39 6.07
C SER A 291 9.20 16.69 6.83
N GLU A 292 10.19 17.59 6.85
CA GLU A 292 10.07 18.94 7.43
C GLU A 292 9.36 19.94 6.51
N ARG A 293 9.23 19.64 5.22
CA ARG A 293 8.58 20.50 4.21
C ARG A 293 7.10 20.20 4.00
N LEU A 294 6.66 19.01 4.40
CA LEU A 294 5.29 18.51 4.31
C LEU A 294 4.52 18.82 5.60
#